data_AF-A0A9P8UNB0-F1
#
_entry.id   AF-A0A9P8UNB0-F1
#
_cell.length_a   1.000
_cell.length_b   1.000
_cell.length_c   1.000
_cell.angle_alpha   90.00
_cell.angle_beta   90.00
_cell.angle_gamma   90.00
#
_symmetry.space_group_name_H-M   'P 1'
#
loop_
_entity.id
_entity.type
_entity.pdbx_description
1 polymer ?
#
loop_
_entity_poly.entity_id
_entity_poly.type
_entity_poly.pdbx_seq_one_letter_code
_entity_poly.pdbx_strand_id
1 'polypeptide(L)'
;MHAVATALLGLGGAALVAAHGYVDNATIGGTYYRFYQPYTDPYTSPIPSRISRPVQGNGPVTDVTYADLQCGGYTDGGIVGSSPAALHAPAAAGSTVTLHWTLWPESHVGPTITYMAACPSTGCTSYMPGNAAVWFKISEDGRDGTSNTWGDTGLMTAGNAGYQYTIPSCLKSGYYLVRHEIIALHSAYSYPGAQFYPGCHQIQVTGSGSTTPSGLVAFPGAYKGSDAGITYDSYQATTYTPPGPDVFSC
;
A
#
# COMPACT_ATOMS: atom_id res chain seq x y z
N MET A 1 60.44 -28.30 -10.77
CA MET A 1 59.77 -27.16 -10.13
C MET A 1 58.29 -27.25 -10.50
N HIS A 2 57.44 -27.71 -9.58
CA HIS A 2 56.01 -27.89 -9.84
C HIS A 2 55.29 -26.58 -9.50
N ALA A 3 54.63 -25.97 -10.49
CA ALA A 3 53.80 -24.80 -10.29
C ALA A 3 52.41 -25.25 -9.83
N VAL A 4 52.01 -24.86 -8.61
CA VAL A 4 50.67 -25.06 -8.09
C VAL A 4 49.79 -23.92 -8.60
N ALA A 5 48.80 -24.23 -9.42
CA ALA A 5 47.78 -23.29 -9.87
C ALA A 5 46.69 -23.19 -8.81
N THR A 6 46.61 -22.07 -8.11
CA THR A 6 45.53 -21.77 -7.17
C THR A 6 44.32 -21.22 -7.94
N ALA A 7 43.28 -22.02 -8.07
CA ALA A 7 42.00 -21.57 -8.61
C ALA A 7 41.22 -20.82 -7.52
N LEU A 8 41.08 -19.50 -7.65
CA LEU A 8 40.11 -18.72 -6.87
C LEU A 8 38.70 -19.00 -7.42
N LEU A 9 37.90 -19.77 -6.70
CA LEU A 9 36.44 -19.76 -6.88
C LEU A 9 35.89 -18.48 -6.23
N GLY A 10 35.56 -17.49 -7.06
CA GLY A 10 34.74 -16.37 -6.64
C GLY A 10 33.29 -16.82 -6.51
N LEU A 11 32.76 -16.94 -5.29
CA LEU A 11 31.31 -16.98 -5.07
C LEU A 11 30.76 -15.58 -5.33
N GLY A 12 30.32 -15.32 -6.56
CA GLY A 12 29.47 -14.17 -6.86
C GLY A 12 28.12 -14.36 -6.19
N GLY A 13 27.88 -13.68 -5.08
CA GLY A 13 26.54 -13.56 -4.50
C GLY A 13 25.67 -12.78 -5.48
N ALA A 14 24.73 -13.46 -6.14
CA ALA A 14 23.70 -12.78 -6.91
C ALA A 14 22.86 -11.97 -5.92
N ALA A 15 23.04 -10.64 -5.90
CA ALA A 15 22.11 -9.76 -5.24
C ALA A 15 20.76 -9.94 -5.94
N LEU A 16 19.83 -10.62 -5.27
CA LEU A 16 18.43 -10.65 -5.69
C LEU A 16 17.91 -9.22 -5.52
N VAL A 17 17.98 -8.43 -6.59
CA VAL A 17 17.30 -7.14 -6.63
C VAL A 17 15.81 -7.46 -6.63
N ALA A 18 15.16 -7.31 -5.47
CA ALA A 18 13.71 -7.33 -5.40
C ALA A 18 13.20 -6.17 -6.26
N ALA A 19 12.65 -6.46 -7.42
CA ALA A 19 12.24 -5.43 -8.36
C ALA A 19 10.96 -4.70 -7.91
N HIS A 20 10.23 -5.23 -6.93
CA HIS A 20 8.84 -4.88 -6.60
C HIS A 20 8.53 -5.29 -5.14
N GLY A 21 7.48 -4.74 -4.52
CA GLY A 21 7.18 -5.01 -3.10
C GLY A 21 5.70 -5.05 -2.69
N TYR A 22 5.48 -5.39 -1.42
CA TYR A 22 4.19 -5.38 -0.72
C TYR A 22 4.41 -5.07 0.77
N VAL A 23 3.34 -4.72 1.50
CA VAL A 23 3.41 -4.57 2.97
C VAL A 23 3.55 -5.94 3.61
N ASP A 24 4.70 -6.18 4.23
CA ASP A 24 5.07 -7.46 4.82
C ASP A 24 4.46 -7.66 6.21
N ASN A 25 4.43 -6.59 7.01
CA ASN A 25 3.87 -6.60 8.35
C ASN A 25 3.55 -5.18 8.85
N ALA A 26 2.90 -5.07 10.01
CA ALA A 26 2.63 -3.79 10.65
C ALA A 26 2.72 -3.88 12.18
N THR A 27 2.95 -2.73 12.80
CA THR A 27 2.72 -2.50 14.24
C THR A 27 1.47 -1.64 14.40
N ILE A 28 0.42 -2.19 15.02
CA ILE A 28 -0.87 -1.54 15.22
C ILE A 28 -1.24 -1.66 16.70
N GLY A 29 -1.51 -0.54 17.36
CA GLY A 29 -1.82 -0.55 18.80
C GLY A 29 -0.71 -1.19 19.65
N GLY A 30 0.55 -1.04 19.23
CA GLY A 30 1.72 -1.66 19.88
C GLY A 30 1.87 -3.16 19.65
N THR A 31 1.02 -3.78 18.82
CA THR A 31 1.06 -5.22 18.52
C THR A 31 1.56 -5.47 17.10
N TYR A 32 2.45 -6.47 16.96
CA TYR A 32 2.93 -6.93 15.65
C TYR A 32 1.87 -7.76 14.94
N TYR A 33 1.62 -7.44 13.67
CA TYR A 33 0.74 -8.20 12.79
C TYR A 33 1.50 -8.57 11.52
N ARG A 34 1.68 -9.88 11.30
CA ARG A 34 2.13 -10.39 10.01
C ARG A 34 1.00 -10.21 8.99
N PHE A 35 1.29 -9.48 7.91
CA PHE A 35 0.34 -9.32 6.82
C PHE A 35 0.34 -10.55 5.93
N TYR A 36 -0.63 -10.62 5.03
CA TYR A 36 -0.76 -11.66 4.03
C TYR A 36 0.54 -11.81 3.23
N GLN A 37 0.98 -13.06 3.09
CA GLN A 37 2.21 -13.41 2.43
C GLN A 37 1.91 -14.08 1.09
N PRO A 38 1.93 -13.35 -0.04
CA PRO A 38 1.48 -13.88 -1.33
C PRO A 38 2.31 -15.08 -1.82
N TYR A 39 3.55 -15.21 -1.35
CA TYR A 39 4.45 -16.31 -1.71
C TYR A 39 4.49 -17.46 -0.70
N THR A 40 3.65 -17.43 0.34
CA THR A 40 3.67 -18.45 1.40
C THR A 40 2.27 -18.86 1.84
N ASP A 41 1.38 -17.91 2.09
CA ASP A 41 0.03 -18.18 2.59
C ASP A 41 -0.80 -19.08 1.64
N PRO A 42 -0.80 -18.89 0.30
CA PRO A 42 -1.50 -19.78 -0.64
C PRO A 42 -1.04 -21.24 -0.61
N TYR A 43 0.19 -21.49 -0.14
CA TYR A 43 0.84 -22.80 -0.14
C TYR A 43 0.89 -23.43 1.25
N THR A 44 0.27 -22.79 2.25
CA THR A 44 0.27 -23.23 3.65
C THR A 44 -1.06 -23.89 4.00
N SER A 45 -1.03 -24.99 4.77
CA SER A 45 -2.23 -25.70 5.24
C SER A 45 -2.19 -25.94 6.76
N PRO A 46 -3.15 -25.41 7.54
CA PRO A 46 -4.24 -24.51 7.11
C PRO A 46 -3.72 -23.12 6.70
N ILE A 47 -4.48 -22.41 5.84
CA ILE A 47 -4.15 -21.03 5.45
C ILE A 47 -4.17 -20.13 6.71
N PRO A 48 -3.10 -19.37 7.00
CA PRO A 48 -3.07 -18.49 8.15
C PRO A 48 -4.14 -17.40 8.07
N SER A 49 -4.81 -17.12 9.20
CA SER A 49 -5.71 -15.97 9.31
C SER A 49 -4.91 -14.68 9.43
N ARG A 50 -5.28 -13.66 8.64
CA ARG A 50 -4.59 -12.35 8.56
C ARG A 50 -5.56 -11.21 8.83
N ILE A 51 -5.02 -10.06 9.23
CA ILE A 51 -5.76 -8.79 9.27
C ILE A 51 -5.72 -8.06 7.92
N SER A 52 -4.77 -8.40 7.04
CA SER A 52 -4.67 -7.82 5.70
C SER A 52 -5.31 -8.73 4.67
N ARG A 53 -5.87 -8.11 3.64
CA ARG A 53 -6.47 -8.81 2.52
C ARG A 53 -5.40 -9.46 1.65
N PRO A 54 -5.74 -10.53 0.92
CA PRO A 54 -4.82 -11.13 -0.06
C PRO A 54 -4.40 -10.14 -1.13
N VAL A 55 -3.13 -10.18 -1.52
CA VAL A 55 -2.62 -9.50 -2.71
C VAL A 55 -2.07 -10.53 -3.68
N GLN A 56 -2.05 -10.20 -4.97
CA GLN A 56 -1.62 -11.08 -6.06
C GLN A 56 -0.13 -11.49 -5.99
N GLY A 57 0.67 -10.72 -5.26
CA GLY A 57 2.12 -10.79 -5.31
C GLY A 57 2.72 -9.43 -4.98
N ASN A 58 3.93 -9.20 -5.48
CA ASN A 58 4.58 -7.90 -5.43
C ASN A 58 4.33 -7.06 -6.70
N GLY A 59 3.71 -7.60 -7.76
CA GLY A 59 3.47 -6.89 -9.01
C GLY A 59 2.47 -5.73 -8.89
N PRO A 60 2.48 -4.75 -9.81
CA PRO A 60 1.61 -3.60 -9.75
C PRO A 60 0.23 -3.87 -10.35
N VAL A 61 -0.74 -3.03 -9.99
CA VAL A 61 -1.92 -2.74 -10.81
C VAL A 61 -1.54 -1.58 -11.73
N THR A 62 -1.94 -1.61 -13.00
CA THR A 62 -1.54 -0.60 -14.01
C THR A 62 -2.71 0.14 -14.65
N ASP A 63 -3.94 -0.30 -14.40
CA ASP A 63 -5.15 0.33 -14.91
C ASP A 63 -6.02 0.86 -13.75
N VAL A 64 -6.29 2.16 -13.75
CA VAL A 64 -7.07 2.82 -12.69
C VAL A 64 -8.55 2.44 -12.72
N THR A 65 -9.01 1.78 -13.77
CA THR A 65 -10.39 1.31 -13.93
C THR A 65 -10.62 -0.09 -13.33
N TYR A 66 -9.55 -0.81 -12.98
CA TYR A 66 -9.66 -2.16 -12.43
C TYR A 66 -10.10 -2.15 -10.96
N ALA A 67 -10.90 -3.16 -10.59
CA ALA A 67 -11.27 -3.42 -9.20
C ALA A 67 -10.03 -3.65 -8.30
N ASP A 68 -8.94 -4.13 -8.90
CA ASP A 68 -7.65 -4.39 -8.25
C ASP A 68 -7.06 -3.15 -7.57
N LEU A 69 -7.36 -1.95 -8.09
CA LEU A 69 -6.89 -0.69 -7.52
C LEU A 69 -7.35 -0.51 -6.07
N GLN A 70 -8.43 -1.17 -5.66
CA GLN A 70 -8.97 -1.04 -4.31
C GLN A 70 -8.08 -1.68 -3.24
N CYS A 71 -7.71 -2.96 -3.39
CA CYS A 71 -7.03 -3.73 -2.35
C CYS A 71 -6.01 -4.74 -2.90
N GLY A 72 -5.61 -4.61 -4.17
CA GLY A 72 -4.88 -5.63 -4.92
C GLY A 72 -5.81 -6.54 -5.72
N GLY A 73 -5.21 -7.37 -6.58
CA GLY A 73 -5.90 -8.23 -7.54
C GLY A 73 -5.02 -8.47 -8.77
N TYR A 74 -5.46 -9.36 -9.67
CA TYR A 74 -4.77 -9.62 -10.93
C TYR A 74 -5.79 -9.90 -12.03
N THR A 75 -6.55 -8.86 -12.38
CA THR A 75 -7.63 -8.89 -13.38
C THR A 75 -7.11 -9.39 -14.73
N ASP A 76 -5.89 -9.01 -15.13
CA ASP A 76 -5.26 -9.48 -16.37
C ASP A 76 -5.00 -11.00 -16.39
N GLY A 77 -4.85 -11.62 -15.21
CA GLY A 77 -4.79 -13.07 -15.05
C GLY A 77 -6.10 -13.75 -14.65
N GLY A 78 -7.22 -13.01 -14.70
CA GLY A 78 -8.56 -13.53 -14.40
C GLY A 78 -8.98 -13.50 -12.93
N ILE A 79 -8.18 -12.93 -12.02
CA ILE A 79 -8.53 -12.76 -10.60
C ILE A 79 -8.95 -11.30 -10.38
N VAL A 80 -10.26 -11.06 -10.34
CA VAL A 80 -10.80 -9.70 -10.19
C VAL A 80 -10.80 -9.29 -8.72
N GLY A 81 -9.97 -8.29 -8.39
CA GLY A 81 -9.87 -7.73 -7.05
C GLY A 81 -9.28 -8.68 -6.01
N SER A 82 -9.51 -8.32 -4.75
CA SER A 82 -9.08 -9.06 -3.56
C SER A 82 -10.31 -9.60 -2.79
N SER A 83 -10.08 -10.23 -1.63
CA SER A 83 -11.13 -10.76 -0.74
C SER A 83 -10.98 -10.27 0.70
N PRO A 84 -12.05 -10.32 1.52
CA PRO A 84 -11.98 -9.91 2.92
C PRO A 84 -10.96 -10.74 3.73
N ALA A 85 -10.30 -10.08 4.69
CA ALA A 85 -9.41 -10.76 5.62
C ALA A 85 -10.19 -11.33 6.81
N ALA A 86 -9.65 -12.35 7.47
CA ALA A 86 -10.34 -13.08 8.54
C ALA A 86 -10.38 -12.33 9.88
N LEU A 87 -9.50 -11.35 10.10
CA LEU A 87 -9.28 -10.71 11.40
C LEU A 87 -9.31 -9.17 11.33
N HIS A 88 -9.38 -8.53 12.49
CA HIS A 88 -9.19 -7.08 12.69
C HIS A 88 -8.08 -6.83 13.72
N ALA A 89 -7.34 -5.74 13.58
CA ALA A 89 -6.45 -5.24 14.63
C ALA A 89 -7.13 -4.12 15.44
N PRO A 90 -7.28 -4.26 16.77
CA PRO A 90 -7.73 -3.15 17.62
C PRO A 90 -6.72 -1.99 17.60
N ALA A 91 -7.22 -0.76 17.46
CA ALA A 91 -6.39 0.45 17.49
C ALA A 91 -7.19 1.63 18.05
N ALA A 92 -6.57 2.46 18.87
CA ALA A 92 -7.22 3.68 19.34
C ALA A 92 -7.23 4.75 18.22
N ALA A 93 -8.33 5.49 18.07
CA ALA A 93 -8.33 6.72 17.30
C ALA A 93 -7.23 7.66 17.84
N GLY A 94 -6.49 8.30 16.95
CA GLY A 94 -5.31 9.12 17.28
C GLY A 94 -4.01 8.33 17.44
N SER A 95 -4.04 7.00 17.46
CA SER A 95 -2.82 6.19 17.52
C SER A 95 -2.13 6.09 16.16
N THR A 96 -0.80 5.94 16.20
CA THR A 96 0.03 5.70 15.03
C THR A 96 0.07 4.21 14.68
N VAL A 97 0.03 3.93 13.38
CA VAL A 97 0.29 2.63 12.78
C VAL A 97 1.57 2.70 11.97
N THR A 98 2.43 1.68 12.11
CA THR A 98 3.63 1.52 11.29
C THR A 98 3.46 0.36 10.34
N LEU A 99 3.66 0.59 9.04
CA LEU A 99 3.65 -0.41 7.97
C LEU A 99 5.08 -0.68 7.52
N HIS A 100 5.46 -1.95 7.45
CA HIS A 100 6.77 -2.36 6.97
C HIS A 100 6.61 -3.02 5.61
N TRP A 101 7.06 -2.32 4.57
CA TRP A 101 7.19 -2.87 3.23
C TRP A 101 8.37 -3.83 3.15
N THR A 102 8.31 -4.79 2.23
CA THR A 102 9.53 -5.39 1.69
C THR A 102 10.44 -4.27 1.15
N LEU A 103 11.75 -4.51 1.07
CA LEU A 103 12.71 -3.51 0.57
C LEU A 103 12.23 -2.91 -0.77
N TRP A 104 12.05 -1.58 -0.80
CA TRP A 104 11.49 -0.89 -1.96
C TRP A 104 12.60 -0.58 -2.98
N PRO A 105 12.37 -0.79 -4.29
CA PRO A 105 13.40 -0.51 -5.30
C PRO A 105 13.62 1.00 -5.45
N GLU A 106 14.89 1.43 -5.48
CA GLU A 106 15.25 2.84 -5.61
C GLU A 106 14.70 3.52 -6.87
N SER A 107 14.50 2.74 -7.95
CA SER A 107 13.94 3.27 -9.19
C SER A 107 12.46 3.63 -9.07
N HIS A 108 11.71 3.06 -8.13
CA HIS A 108 10.25 3.11 -8.09
C HIS A 108 9.69 4.34 -7.38
N VAL A 109 10.37 5.49 -7.50
CA VAL A 109 10.00 6.75 -6.85
C VAL A 109 8.52 7.10 -7.01
N GLY A 110 7.92 7.58 -5.93
CA GLY A 110 6.51 7.93 -5.96
C GLY A 110 5.90 8.29 -4.62
N PRO A 111 4.65 8.75 -4.60
CA PRO A 111 3.97 9.06 -3.37
C PRO A 111 3.62 7.80 -2.58
N THR A 112 3.43 7.99 -1.28
CA THR A 112 2.66 7.08 -0.43
C THR A 112 1.31 7.71 -0.11
N ILE A 113 0.24 6.92 -0.14
CA ILE A 113 -1.12 7.42 0.14
C ILE A 113 -1.87 6.41 0.99
N THR A 114 -2.60 6.89 1.99
CA THR A 114 -3.43 6.06 2.86
C THR A 114 -4.85 6.59 2.94
N TYR A 115 -5.81 5.68 2.77
CA TYR A 115 -7.24 5.91 2.89
C TYR A 115 -7.83 5.02 3.97
N MET A 116 -9.00 5.44 4.47
CA MET A 116 -9.85 4.60 5.30
C MET A 116 -11.27 4.55 4.73
N ALA A 117 -11.99 3.47 5.04
CA ALA A 117 -13.41 3.32 4.75
C ALA A 117 -14.10 2.59 5.90
N ALA A 118 -15.25 3.10 6.34
CA ALA A 118 -16.02 2.46 7.39
C ALA A 118 -16.65 1.15 6.88
N CYS A 119 -16.48 0.07 7.64
CA CYS A 119 -17.18 -1.19 7.42
C CYS A 119 -18.57 -1.16 8.12
N PRO A 120 -19.48 -2.09 7.77
CA PRO A 120 -20.67 -2.34 8.57
C PRO A 120 -20.32 -2.61 10.03
N SER A 121 -21.28 -2.36 10.93
CA SER A 121 -21.09 -2.64 12.37
C SER A 121 -20.82 -4.11 12.68
N THR A 122 -21.17 -5.02 11.76
CA THR A 122 -20.87 -6.46 11.83
C THR A 122 -19.41 -6.80 11.51
N GLY A 123 -18.62 -5.84 11.01
CA GLY A 123 -17.20 -6.01 10.71
C GLY A 123 -16.85 -6.01 9.23
N CYS A 124 -15.54 -5.96 8.96
CA CYS A 124 -14.97 -5.99 7.61
C CYS A 124 -14.79 -7.40 7.00
N THR A 125 -14.92 -8.46 7.80
CA THR A 125 -14.57 -9.84 7.45
C THR A 125 -15.45 -10.48 6.36
N SER A 126 -16.57 -9.83 6.03
CA SER A 126 -17.46 -10.22 4.92
C SER A 126 -17.83 -9.03 4.03
N TYR A 127 -17.15 -7.88 4.21
CA TYR A 127 -17.51 -6.65 3.53
C TYR A 127 -16.67 -6.44 2.28
N MET A 128 -17.30 -6.20 1.14
CA MET A 128 -16.65 -5.77 -0.11
C MET A 128 -17.35 -4.48 -0.58
N PRO A 129 -16.69 -3.31 -0.57
CA PRO A 129 -17.36 -2.07 -0.94
C PRO A 129 -17.66 -1.95 -2.45
N GLY A 130 -16.96 -2.74 -3.30
CA GLY A 130 -17.14 -2.67 -4.75
C GLY A 130 -16.90 -1.26 -5.27
N ASN A 131 -17.84 -0.73 -6.04
CA ASN A 131 -17.76 0.63 -6.63
C ASN A 131 -18.38 1.72 -5.75
N ALA A 132 -18.70 1.43 -4.48
CA ALA A 132 -19.27 2.43 -3.59
C ALA A 132 -18.24 3.52 -3.22
N ALA A 133 -18.68 4.77 -3.17
CA ALA A 133 -17.87 5.88 -2.68
C ALA A 133 -17.82 5.86 -1.15
N VAL A 134 -16.81 5.21 -0.59
CA VAL A 134 -16.66 4.96 0.85
C VAL A 134 -15.31 5.38 1.42
N TRP A 135 -14.36 5.71 0.57
CA TRP A 135 -12.97 5.96 0.95
C TRP A 135 -12.73 7.44 1.21
N PHE A 136 -12.09 7.77 2.32
CA PHE A 136 -11.57 9.11 2.62
C PHE A 136 -10.06 9.02 2.83
N LYS A 137 -9.31 9.98 2.28
CA LYS A 137 -7.85 10.03 2.41
C LYS A 137 -7.48 10.50 3.81
N ILE A 138 -6.52 9.83 4.47
CA ILE A 138 -6.05 10.20 5.81
C ILE A 138 -4.58 10.61 5.85
N SER A 139 -3.82 10.29 4.80
CA SER A 139 -2.41 10.65 4.67
C SER A 139 -2.02 10.63 3.20
N GLU A 140 -1.17 11.56 2.81
CA GLU A 140 -0.42 11.54 1.56
C GLU A 140 0.96 12.13 1.80
N ASP A 141 1.96 11.57 1.12
CA ASP A 141 3.29 12.15 1.03
C ASP A 141 3.78 12.03 -0.41
N GLY A 142 4.08 13.18 -1.02
CA GLY A 142 4.32 13.34 -2.45
C GLY A 142 5.80 13.46 -2.79
N ARG A 143 6.14 14.43 -3.64
CA ARG A 143 7.52 14.84 -3.95
C ARG A 143 7.90 16.03 -3.08
N ASP A 144 9.10 16.03 -2.52
CA ASP A 144 9.64 17.21 -1.83
C ASP A 144 10.09 18.26 -2.86
N GLY A 145 9.23 19.25 -3.10
CA GLY A 145 9.42 20.30 -4.10
C GLY A 145 9.68 19.72 -5.49
N THR A 146 10.90 19.90 -5.98
CA THR A 146 11.37 19.37 -7.27
C THR A 146 12.56 18.41 -7.11
N SER A 147 12.82 17.93 -5.88
CA SER A 147 13.95 17.04 -5.56
C SER A 147 13.72 15.61 -6.06
N ASN A 148 14.63 14.68 -5.77
CA ASN A 148 14.39 13.24 -5.98
C ASN A 148 13.98 12.54 -4.68
N THR A 149 13.50 13.29 -3.68
CA THR A 149 12.93 12.76 -2.45
C THR A 149 11.42 12.72 -2.58
N TRP A 150 10.88 11.54 -2.28
CA TRP A 150 9.48 11.16 -2.43
C TRP A 150 8.99 10.46 -1.18
N GLY A 151 7.66 10.33 -1.03
CA GLY A 151 7.05 9.67 0.12
C GLY A 151 7.49 8.22 0.34
N ASP A 152 7.98 7.53 -0.69
CA ASP A 152 8.53 6.17 -0.59
C ASP A 152 10.05 6.10 -0.37
N THR A 153 10.78 7.23 -0.42
CA THR A 153 12.26 7.25 -0.36
C THR A 153 12.80 6.61 0.92
N GLY A 154 12.11 6.80 2.04
CA GLY A 154 12.48 6.19 3.32
C GLY A 154 12.41 4.65 3.32
N LEU A 155 11.65 4.04 2.39
CA LEU A 155 11.44 2.60 2.30
C LEU A 155 12.51 1.89 1.44
N MET A 156 13.34 2.67 0.73
CA MET A 156 14.36 2.15 -0.19
C MET A 156 15.64 1.67 0.52
N THR A 157 15.77 1.92 1.82
CA THR A 157 16.94 1.51 2.61
C THR A 157 16.63 0.25 3.42
N ALA A 158 17.55 -0.71 3.40
CA ALA A 158 17.44 -1.92 4.22
C ALA A 158 17.46 -1.57 5.72
N GLY A 159 16.54 -2.17 6.49
CA GLY A 159 16.37 -1.84 7.90
C GLY A 159 15.67 -0.50 8.17
N ASN A 160 14.94 0.04 7.19
CA ASN A 160 14.13 1.24 7.36
C ASN A 160 13.10 1.11 8.51
N ALA A 161 12.66 2.25 9.01
CA ALA A 161 11.70 2.34 10.11
C ALA A 161 10.25 2.00 9.73
N GLY A 162 9.97 1.74 8.44
CA GLY A 162 8.62 1.61 7.90
C GLY A 162 7.94 2.96 7.64
N TYR A 163 6.76 2.89 7.03
CA TYR A 163 5.87 4.02 6.80
C TYR A 163 4.92 4.18 7.99
N GLN A 164 4.63 5.42 8.41
CA GLN A 164 3.72 5.69 9.52
C GLN A 164 2.52 6.51 9.07
N TYR A 165 1.35 6.16 9.56
CA TYR A 165 0.15 7.01 9.47
C TYR A 165 -0.56 7.05 10.82
N THR A 166 -1.33 8.12 11.06
CA THR A 166 -2.13 8.28 12.27
C THR A 166 -3.60 8.07 11.96
N ILE A 167 -4.28 7.24 12.76
CA ILE A 167 -5.75 7.10 12.67
C ILE A 167 -6.37 8.42 13.15
N PRO A 168 -7.23 9.11 12.39
CA PRO A 168 -7.77 10.39 12.83
C PRO A 168 -8.51 10.28 14.17
N SER A 169 -8.19 11.16 15.11
CA SER A 169 -8.64 11.07 16.51
C SER A 169 -10.15 11.29 16.69
N CYS A 170 -10.78 12.01 15.77
CA CYS A 170 -12.22 12.29 15.80
C CYS A 170 -13.09 11.17 15.22
N LEU A 171 -12.51 10.11 14.64
CA LEU A 171 -13.29 9.03 14.04
C LEU A 171 -14.19 8.34 15.05
N LYS A 172 -15.42 8.05 14.62
CA LYS A 172 -16.33 7.17 15.36
C LYS A 172 -15.70 5.79 15.55
N SER A 173 -15.82 5.22 16.76
CA SER A 173 -15.43 3.83 17.00
C SER A 173 -16.17 2.86 16.07
N GLY A 174 -15.48 1.87 15.53
CA GLY A 174 -16.06 0.92 14.59
C GLY A 174 -15.02 0.13 13.82
N TYR A 175 -15.48 -0.67 12.86
CA TYR A 175 -14.61 -1.41 11.96
C TYR A 175 -14.30 -0.59 10.73
N TYR A 176 -13.03 -0.59 10.31
CA TYR A 176 -12.58 0.16 9.15
C TYR A 176 -11.66 -0.70 8.28
N LEU A 177 -11.79 -0.54 6.97
CA LEU A 177 -10.71 -0.85 6.03
C LEU A 177 -9.74 0.31 6.02
N VAL A 178 -8.46 -0.01 5.95
CA VAL A 178 -7.39 0.90 5.60
C VAL A 178 -6.84 0.43 4.27
N ARG A 179 -6.78 1.32 3.28
CA ARG A 179 -6.13 1.10 1.97
C ARG A 179 -4.87 1.92 1.95
N HIS A 180 -3.72 1.29 1.80
CA HIS A 180 -2.43 1.96 1.67
C HIS A 180 -1.81 1.59 0.32
N GLU A 181 -1.14 2.54 -0.32
CA GLU A 181 -0.46 2.31 -1.58
C GLU A 181 0.83 3.11 -1.71
N ILE A 182 1.72 2.59 -2.56
CA ILE A 182 2.74 3.36 -3.27
C ILE A 182 2.30 3.45 -4.73
N ILE A 183 2.53 4.60 -5.38
CA ILE A 183 2.35 4.77 -6.82
C ILE A 183 3.71 5.00 -7.45
N ALA A 184 4.33 3.99 -8.06
CA ALA A 184 5.63 4.16 -8.69
C ALA A 184 5.51 4.89 -10.04
N LEU A 185 6.30 5.97 -10.21
CA LEU A 185 6.19 6.92 -11.33
C LEU A 185 7.36 6.86 -12.32
N HIS A 186 8.22 5.86 -12.20
CA HIS A 186 9.41 5.70 -13.05
C HIS A 186 9.08 5.45 -14.54
N SER A 187 7.87 4.96 -14.82
CA SER A 187 7.36 4.73 -16.18
C SER A 187 6.11 5.55 -16.50
N ALA A 188 5.82 6.59 -15.72
CA ALA A 188 4.54 7.31 -15.75
C ALA A 188 4.45 8.48 -16.75
N TYR A 189 5.43 8.64 -17.65
CA TYR A 189 5.42 9.72 -18.66
C TYR A 189 4.17 9.69 -19.58
N SER A 190 3.55 8.52 -19.75
CA SER A 190 2.28 8.33 -20.44
C SER A 190 1.39 7.35 -19.67
N TYR A 191 0.08 7.37 -19.95
CA TYR A 191 -0.86 6.38 -19.43
C TYR A 191 -1.31 5.38 -20.51
N PRO A 192 -1.35 4.06 -20.22
CA PRO A 192 -0.88 3.41 -18.99
C PRO A 192 0.63 3.55 -18.79
N GLY A 193 1.09 3.57 -17.53
CA GLY A 193 2.52 3.72 -17.19
C GLY A 193 2.80 3.79 -15.69
N ALA A 194 2.00 4.54 -14.93
CA ALA A 194 2.04 4.50 -13.47
C ALA A 194 1.73 3.10 -12.93
N GLN A 195 2.44 2.70 -11.87
CA GLN A 195 2.33 1.39 -11.26
C GLN A 195 1.83 1.53 -9.83
N PHE A 196 0.65 0.99 -9.56
CA PHE A 196 -0.04 1.12 -8.28
C PHE A 196 0.17 -0.14 -7.44
N TYR A 197 0.51 0.02 -6.17
CA TYR A 197 0.73 -1.09 -5.24
C TYR A 197 -0.24 -0.99 -4.06
N PRO A 198 -1.56 -1.16 -4.28
CA PRO A 198 -2.53 -1.09 -3.19
C PRO A 198 -2.51 -2.36 -2.34
N GLY A 199 -2.66 -2.18 -1.04
CA GLY A 199 -2.95 -3.25 -0.08
C GLY A 199 -3.95 -2.76 0.96
N CYS A 200 -4.77 -3.68 1.47
CA CYS A 200 -5.78 -3.36 2.48
C CYS A 200 -5.58 -4.15 3.76
N HIS A 201 -5.80 -3.50 4.91
CA HIS A 201 -5.89 -4.15 6.21
C HIS A 201 -7.10 -3.67 7.01
N GLN A 202 -7.55 -4.51 7.93
CA GLN A 202 -8.78 -4.32 8.67
C GLN A 202 -8.44 -3.97 10.12
N ILE A 203 -9.01 -2.87 10.61
CA ILE A 203 -8.82 -2.41 11.98
C ILE A 203 -10.16 -2.23 12.70
N GLN A 204 -10.14 -2.37 14.02
CA GLN A 204 -11.23 -2.00 14.90
C GLN A 204 -10.81 -0.74 15.67
N VAL A 205 -11.30 0.41 15.23
CA VAL A 205 -11.04 1.70 15.85
C VAL A 205 -11.84 1.81 17.15
N THR A 206 -11.14 2.12 18.24
CA THR A 206 -11.73 2.44 19.56
C THR A 206 -11.54 3.93 19.87
N GLY A 207 -12.34 4.47 20.78
CA GLY A 207 -12.26 5.88 21.19
C GLY A 207 -13.64 6.52 21.35
N SER A 208 -13.65 7.82 21.67
CA SER A 208 -14.87 8.62 21.90
C SER A 208 -15.21 9.57 20.75
N GLY A 209 -14.47 9.50 19.63
CA GLY A 209 -14.77 10.26 18.43
C GLY A 209 -16.18 9.97 17.90
N SER A 210 -16.73 10.90 17.14
CA SER A 210 -18.09 10.82 16.60
C SER A 210 -18.20 11.26 15.14
N THR A 211 -17.08 11.70 14.54
CA THR A 211 -17.07 12.21 13.17
C THR A 211 -17.27 11.07 12.18
N THR A 212 -18.16 11.32 11.23
CA THR A 212 -18.32 10.53 10.01
C THR A 212 -17.69 11.32 8.87
N PRO A 213 -16.62 10.83 8.23
CA PRO A 213 -15.95 11.55 7.14
C PRO A 213 -16.87 11.83 5.94
N SER A 214 -16.64 12.97 5.30
CA SER A 214 -17.26 13.37 4.03
C SER A 214 -16.23 13.40 2.89
N GLY A 215 -16.67 13.73 1.67
CA GLY A 215 -15.75 13.77 0.51
C GLY A 215 -15.32 12.37 0.06
N LEU A 216 -16.20 11.39 0.23
CA LEU A 216 -15.90 9.98 -0.04
C LEU A 216 -15.73 9.73 -1.54
N VAL A 217 -14.75 8.90 -1.88
CA VAL A 217 -14.46 8.47 -3.26
C VAL A 217 -14.53 6.94 -3.37
N ALA A 218 -14.55 6.44 -4.61
CA ALA A 218 -14.58 5.02 -4.93
C ALA A 218 -13.24 4.57 -5.54
N PHE A 219 -12.87 3.31 -5.35
CA PHE A 219 -11.79 2.65 -6.06
C PHE A 219 -12.34 1.41 -6.76
N PRO A 220 -12.41 1.36 -8.10
CA PRO A 220 -12.02 2.41 -9.06
C PRO A 220 -12.92 3.65 -9.02
N GLY A 221 -12.41 4.79 -9.51
CA GLY A 221 -13.17 6.05 -9.67
C GLY A 221 -12.47 7.31 -9.14
N ALA A 222 -11.71 7.19 -8.06
CA ALA A 222 -10.98 8.31 -7.45
C ALA A 222 -9.84 8.83 -8.34
N TYR A 223 -9.28 7.95 -9.17
CA TYR A 223 -8.15 8.20 -10.04
C TYR A 223 -8.56 8.13 -11.51
N LYS A 224 -7.97 8.99 -12.34
CA LYS A 224 -8.07 8.97 -13.79
C LYS A 224 -6.66 8.87 -14.37
N GLY A 225 -6.51 8.15 -15.48
CA GLY A 225 -5.20 8.06 -16.16
C GLY A 225 -4.64 9.44 -16.53
N SER A 226 -5.52 10.41 -16.79
CA SER A 226 -5.16 11.79 -17.11
C SER A 226 -4.80 12.67 -15.91
N ASP A 227 -4.89 12.19 -14.67
CA ASP A 227 -4.57 13.01 -13.50
C ASP A 227 -3.07 13.38 -13.53
N ALA A 228 -2.75 14.62 -13.19
CA ALA A 228 -1.38 15.15 -13.28
C ALA A 228 -0.39 14.38 -12.37
N GLY A 229 -0.87 13.72 -11.33
CA GLY A 229 -0.08 12.84 -10.46
C GLY A 229 0.05 11.39 -10.96
N ILE A 230 -0.63 11.03 -12.05
CA ILE A 230 -0.67 9.67 -12.63
C ILE A 230 0.01 9.62 -13.99
N THR A 231 -0.28 10.57 -14.89
CA THR A 231 0.59 10.82 -16.05
C THR A 231 1.58 11.92 -15.66
N TYR A 232 2.80 11.51 -15.32
CA TYR A 232 3.82 12.38 -14.72
C TYR A 232 5.24 12.00 -15.16
N ASP A 233 6.07 12.99 -15.49
CA ASP A 233 7.49 12.80 -15.77
C ASP A 233 8.33 12.98 -14.49
N SER A 234 8.66 11.86 -13.83
CA SER A 234 9.45 11.87 -12.59
C SER A 234 10.91 12.33 -12.77
N TYR A 235 11.40 12.39 -14.00
CA TYR A 235 12.77 12.80 -14.31
C TYR A 235 12.94 14.30 -14.53
N GLN A 236 11.82 15.05 -14.66
CA GLN A 236 11.86 16.50 -14.71
C GLN A 236 11.81 17.14 -13.32
N ALA A 237 12.39 18.32 -13.19
CA ALA A 237 12.38 19.13 -11.97
C ALA A 237 11.05 19.89 -11.83
N THR A 238 9.94 19.16 -11.82
CA THR A 238 8.58 19.68 -11.63
C THR A 238 8.04 19.30 -10.25
N THR A 239 7.09 20.09 -9.75
CA THR A 239 6.36 19.77 -8.52
C THR A 239 5.34 18.66 -8.79
N TYR A 240 5.01 17.91 -7.74
CA TYR A 240 4.06 16.80 -7.81
C TYR A 240 2.76 17.12 -7.06
N THR A 241 1.62 16.71 -7.63
CA THR A 241 0.31 16.75 -6.96
C THR A 241 -0.19 15.33 -6.78
N PRO A 242 -0.29 14.82 -5.54
CA PRO A 242 -0.86 13.49 -5.28
C PRO A 242 -2.29 13.37 -5.84
N PRO A 243 -2.65 12.22 -6.44
CA PRO A 243 -4.00 12.00 -6.97
C PRO A 243 -5.03 11.75 -5.85
N GLY A 244 -6.32 11.83 -6.19
CA GLY A 244 -7.43 11.59 -5.26
C GLY A 244 -7.92 12.84 -4.54
N PRO A 245 -8.84 12.69 -3.55
CA PRO A 245 -9.42 13.80 -2.81
C PRO A 245 -8.42 14.41 -1.82
N ASP A 246 -8.76 15.57 -1.23
CA ASP A 246 -7.98 16.16 -0.14
C ASP A 246 -7.89 15.24 1.09
N VAL A 247 -6.83 15.41 1.89
CA VAL A 247 -6.67 14.71 3.16
C VAL A 247 -7.78 15.13 4.13
N PHE A 248 -8.50 14.16 4.68
CA PHE A 248 -9.47 14.35 5.73
C PHE A 248 -8.81 14.92 6.98
N SER A 249 -9.39 15.99 7.51
CA SER A 249 -9.02 16.59 8.78
C SER A 249 -10.17 16.48 9.78
N CYS A 250 -9.80 16.16 11.02
CA CYS A 250 -10.58 16.58 12.18
C CYS A 250 -10.42 18.12 12.32
#